data_AF-A0A8X6M6G7-F1
#
_entry.id   AF-A0A8X6M6G7-F1
#
_cell.length_a   1.000
_cell.length_b   1.000
_cell.length_c   1.000
_cell.angle_alpha   90.00
_cell.angle_beta   90.00
_cell.angle_gamma   90.00
#
_symmetry.space_group_name_H-M   'P 1'
#
loop_
_entity.id
_entity.type
_entity.pdbx_description
1 polymer ?
#
loop_
_entity_poly.entity_id
_entity_poly.type
_entity_poly.pdbx_seq_one_letter_code
_entity_poly.pdbx_strand_id
1 'polypeptide(L)'
;MALSDLKAKRKGLKQAFTLNFKKLESELNKEIADRKDLSVLRIQIADKFQRLDNCQLLLSEELLKEENGEQLFSEDFEEAETYRDRYLENCFKIENRLQENAGPSEAEKRKFKLPKIELKKFNGEPKEFLAFWSQL
;
A
#
# COMPACT_ATOMS: atom_id res chain seq x y z
N MET A 1 10.48 -28.79 -14.15
CA MET A 1 11.12 -28.94 -12.82
C MET A 1 10.38 -30.07 -12.12
N ALA A 2 11.04 -30.97 -11.40
CA ALA A 2 10.31 -32.07 -10.76
C ALA A 2 9.38 -31.53 -9.66
N LEU A 3 8.25 -32.21 -9.44
CA LEU A 3 7.26 -31.83 -8.42
C LEU A 3 7.90 -31.72 -7.01
N SER A 4 8.84 -32.62 -6.69
CA SER A 4 9.62 -32.60 -5.45
C SER A 4 10.41 -31.30 -5.29
N ASP A 5 11.02 -30.81 -6.37
CA ASP A 5 11.86 -29.62 -6.36
C ASP A 5 11.00 -28.36 -6.21
N LEU A 6 9.84 -28.32 -6.87
CA LEU A 6 8.86 -27.24 -6.72
C LEU A 6 8.34 -27.17 -5.27
N LYS A 7 7.99 -28.32 -4.67
CA LYS A 7 7.58 -28.39 -3.25
C LYS A 7 8.68 -27.90 -2.31
N ALA A 8 9.94 -28.31 -2.54
CA ALA A 8 11.09 -27.85 -1.75
C ALA A 8 11.33 -26.34 -1.92
N LYS A 9 11.30 -25.83 -3.15
CA LYS A 9 11.45 -24.40 -3.45
C LYS A 9 10.34 -23.57 -2.80
N ARG A 10 9.09 -24.00 -2.91
CA ARG A 10 7.93 -23.34 -2.28
C ARG A 10 8.08 -23.28 -0.77
N LYS A 11 8.55 -24.34 -0.13
CA LYS A 11 8.82 -24.35 1.32
C LYS A 11 9.81 -23.26 1.73
N GLY A 12 10.92 -23.12 0.99
CA GLY A 12 11.89 -22.05 1.25
C GLY A 12 11.30 -20.64 1.05
N LEU A 13 10.47 -20.46 0.02
CA LEU A 13 9.77 -19.19 -0.23
C LEU A 13 8.75 -18.86 0.86
N LYS A 14 7.94 -19.82 1.31
CA LYS A 14 7.01 -19.67 2.45
C LYS A 14 7.73 -19.26 3.72
N GLN A 15 8.90 -19.85 4.00
CA GLN A 15 9.74 -19.48 5.14
C GLN A 15 10.26 -18.04 5.02
N ALA A 16 10.80 -17.67 3.85
CA ALA A 16 11.30 -16.31 3.61
C ALA A 16 10.18 -15.26 3.72
N PHE A 17 9.01 -15.54 3.16
CA PHE A 17 7.81 -14.70 3.28
C PHE A 17 7.41 -14.54 4.75
N THR A 18 7.25 -15.64 5.48
CA THR A 18 6.87 -15.63 6.90
C THR A 18 7.89 -14.86 7.77
N LEU A 19 9.19 -14.99 7.51
CA LEU A 19 10.21 -14.24 8.24
C LEU A 19 10.14 -12.73 7.96
N ASN A 20 9.88 -12.32 6.73
CA ASN A 20 9.73 -10.91 6.39
C ASN A 20 8.42 -10.34 6.96
N PHE A 21 7.35 -11.13 6.90
CA PHE A 21 6.07 -10.81 7.51
C PHE A 21 6.21 -10.53 9.02
N LYS A 22 6.94 -11.37 9.76
CA LYS A 22 7.20 -11.12 11.19
C LYS A 22 7.96 -9.81 11.45
N LYS A 23 8.89 -9.44 10.55
CA LYS A 23 9.60 -8.14 10.66
C LYS A 23 8.64 -6.98 10.41
N LEU A 24 7.76 -7.13 9.42
CA LEU A 24 6.73 -6.15 9.12
C LEU A 24 5.76 -5.97 10.29
N GLU A 25 5.23 -7.06 10.86
CA GLU A 25 4.34 -6.99 12.03
C GLU A 25 5.04 -6.29 13.21
N SER A 26 6.31 -6.63 13.44
CA SER A 26 7.10 -5.97 14.49
C SER A 26 7.24 -4.47 14.27
N GLU A 27 7.33 -4.00 13.02
CA GLU A 27 7.39 -2.57 12.70
C GLU A 27 6.03 -1.89 12.85
N LEU A 28 4.96 -2.53 12.34
CA LEU A 28 3.60 -2.02 12.41
C LEU A 28 3.12 -1.84 13.86
N ASN A 29 3.54 -2.74 14.75
CA ASN A 29 3.18 -2.73 16.17
C ASN A 29 3.95 -1.72 17.02
N LYS A 30 4.96 -1.04 16.47
CA LYS A 30 5.63 0.06 17.18
C LYS A 30 4.67 1.24 17.33
N GLU A 31 4.75 1.92 18.47
CA GLU A 31 4.00 3.15 18.74
C GLU A 31 4.31 4.21 17.67
N ILE A 32 5.60 4.40 17.40
CA ILE A 32 6.13 5.24 16.32
C ILE A 32 6.87 4.32 15.34
N ALA A 33 6.21 3.99 14.23
CA ALA A 33 6.81 3.19 13.16
C ALA A 33 7.68 4.07 12.25
N ASP A 34 8.84 3.55 11.83
CA ASP A 34 9.68 4.27 10.87
C ASP A 34 9.08 4.16 9.46
N ARG A 35 8.70 5.30 8.88
CA ARG A 35 8.09 5.37 7.54
C ARG A 35 8.99 4.80 6.45
N LYS A 36 10.31 4.99 6.53
CA LYS A 36 11.27 4.46 5.56
C LYS A 36 11.35 2.95 5.70
N ASP A 37 11.43 2.43 6.92
CA ASP A 37 11.49 0.99 7.17
C ASP A 37 10.19 0.31 6.70
N LEU A 38 9.02 0.87 7.02
CA LEU A 38 7.73 0.39 6.50
C LEU A 38 7.69 0.38 4.96
N SER A 39 8.22 1.41 4.31
CA SER A 39 8.27 1.49 2.84
C SER A 39 9.17 0.41 2.24
N VAL A 40 10.33 0.16 2.85
CA VAL A 40 11.25 -0.91 2.44
C VAL A 40 10.62 -2.29 2.66
N LEU A 41 10.03 -2.52 3.84
CA LEU A 41 9.36 -3.78 4.17
C LEU A 41 8.19 -4.06 3.22
N ARG A 42 7.43 -3.04 2.80
CA ARG A 42 6.38 -3.17 1.78
C ARG A 42 6.91 -3.72 0.46
N ILE A 43 8.03 -3.18 -0.03
CA ILE A 43 8.64 -3.63 -1.28
C ILE A 43 9.16 -5.06 -1.13
N GLN A 44 9.80 -5.37 0.00
CA GLN A 44 10.35 -6.69 0.27
C GLN A 44 9.28 -7.78 0.39
N ILE A 45 8.14 -7.49 1.03
CA ILE A 45 7.07 -8.47 1.18
C ILE A 45 6.37 -8.73 -0.15
N ALA A 46 6.20 -7.70 -0.99
CA ALA A 46 5.69 -7.83 -2.36
C ALA A 46 6.59 -8.71 -3.23
N ASP A 47 7.91 -8.49 -3.23
CA ASP A 47 8.88 -9.36 -3.94
C ASP A 47 8.76 -10.83 -3.51
N LYS A 48 8.72 -11.07 -2.20
CA LYS A 48 8.65 -12.42 -1.65
C LYS A 48 7.32 -13.10 -2.00
N PHE A 49 6.22 -12.37 -1.92
CA PHE A 49 4.91 -12.88 -2.31
C PHE A 49 4.87 -13.21 -3.80
N GLN A 50 5.32 -12.31 -4.68
CA GLN A 50 5.36 -12.55 -6.12
C GLN A 50 6.18 -13.80 -6.47
N ARG A 51 7.33 -14.00 -5.82
CA ARG A 51 8.16 -15.20 -6.03
C ARG A 51 7.47 -16.46 -5.53
N LEU A 52 6.76 -16.39 -4.40
CA LEU A 52 5.97 -17.48 -3.86
C LEU A 52 4.78 -17.83 -4.79
N ASP A 53 4.05 -16.84 -5.25
CA ASP A 53 2.88 -16.97 -6.15
C ASP A 53 3.28 -17.57 -7.51
N ASN A 54 4.38 -17.09 -8.09
CA ASN A 54 4.94 -17.70 -9.31
C ASN A 54 5.32 -19.17 -9.12
N CYS A 55 5.87 -19.52 -7.94
CA CYS A 55 6.20 -20.91 -7.62
C CYS A 55 4.94 -21.75 -7.39
N GLN A 56 3.90 -21.15 -6.80
CA GLN A 56 2.61 -21.77 -6.57
C GLN A 56 1.91 -22.10 -7.90
N LEU A 57 1.88 -21.17 -8.85
CA LEU A 57 1.29 -21.38 -10.17
C LEU A 57 1.93 -22.59 -10.89
N LEU A 58 3.27 -22.63 -10.94
CA LEU A 58 4.01 -23.75 -11.53
C LEU A 58 3.72 -25.07 -10.81
N LEU A 59 3.60 -25.05 -9.47
CA LEU A 59 3.27 -26.24 -8.70
C LEU A 59 1.85 -26.74 -9.01
N SER A 60 0.88 -25.84 -9.07
CA SER A 60 -0.51 -26.15 -9.41
C SER A 60 -0.62 -26.79 -10.80
N GLU A 61 0.10 -26.26 -11.80
CA GLU A 61 0.15 -26.83 -13.15
C GLU A 61 0.74 -28.24 -13.17
N GLU A 62 1.78 -28.52 -12.37
CA GLU A 62 2.34 -29.87 -12.27
C GLU A 62 1.44 -30.83 -11.49
N LEU A 63 0.78 -30.38 -10.42
CA LEU A 63 -0.15 -31.21 -9.63
C LEU A 63 -1.31 -31.71 -10.48
N LEU A 64 -1.86 -30.88 -11.36
CA LEU A 64 -2.97 -31.25 -12.25
C LEU A 64 -2.63 -32.34 -13.27
N LYS A 65 -1.34 -32.67 -13.47
CA LYS A 65 -0.91 -33.74 -14.37
C LYS A 65 -0.87 -35.12 -13.71
N GLU A 66 -0.99 -35.18 -12.39
CA GLU A 66 -1.04 -36.43 -11.63
C GLU A 66 -2.40 -37.13 -11.80
N GLU A 67 -2.45 -38.44 -11.58
CA GLU A 67 -3.69 -39.25 -11.72
C GLU A 67 -4.83 -38.74 -10.81
N ASN A 68 -4.49 -38.26 -9.62
CA ASN A 68 -5.41 -37.62 -8.66
C ASN A 68 -5.24 -36.10 -8.59
N GLY A 69 -4.86 -35.48 -9.72
CA GLY A 69 -4.42 -34.08 -9.77
C GLY A 69 -5.44 -33.06 -9.30
N GLU A 70 -6.74 -33.26 -9.55
CA GLU A 70 -7.80 -32.34 -9.10
C GLU A 70 -7.88 -32.26 -7.57
N GLN A 71 -7.87 -33.41 -6.90
CA GLN A 71 -7.89 -33.47 -5.44
C GLN A 71 -6.62 -32.85 -4.85
N LEU A 72 -5.44 -33.21 -5.38
CA LEU A 72 -4.17 -32.67 -4.92
C LEU A 72 -4.07 -31.16 -5.12
N PHE A 73 -4.57 -30.64 -6.24
CA PHE A 73 -4.63 -29.21 -6.52
C PHE A 73 -5.55 -28.51 -5.51
N SER A 74 -6.74 -29.04 -5.25
CA SER A 74 -7.71 -28.40 -4.34
C SER A 74 -7.17 -28.27 -2.92
N GLU A 75 -6.59 -29.36 -2.38
CA GLU A 75 -5.98 -29.36 -1.05
C GLU A 75 -4.80 -28.37 -0.95
N ASP A 76 -3.99 -28.28 -2.01
CA ASP A 76 -2.84 -27.38 -2.07
C ASP A 76 -3.23 -25.91 -2.25
N PHE A 77 -4.30 -25.67 -3.03
CA PHE A 77 -4.83 -24.34 -3.34
C PHE A 77 -5.38 -23.65 -2.09
N GLU A 78 -6.12 -24.37 -1.25
CA GLU A 78 -6.63 -23.80 0.00
C GLU A 78 -5.50 -23.27 0.89
N GLU A 79 -4.39 -24.01 1.03
CA GLU A 79 -3.24 -23.54 1.78
C GLU A 79 -2.65 -22.27 1.14
N ALA A 80 -2.52 -22.24 -0.19
CA ALA A 80 -1.98 -21.09 -0.91
C ALA A 80 -2.83 -19.81 -0.71
N GLU A 81 -4.16 -19.94 -0.74
CA GLU A 81 -5.06 -18.81 -0.52
C GLU A 81 -4.89 -18.20 0.87
N THR A 82 -4.62 -19.00 1.91
CA THR A 82 -4.35 -18.44 3.24
C THR A 82 -3.13 -17.51 3.26
N TYR A 83 -2.12 -17.74 2.42
CA TYR A 83 -0.97 -16.84 2.28
C TYR A 83 -1.31 -15.59 1.47
N ARG A 84 -2.18 -15.72 0.45
CA ARG A 84 -2.68 -14.61 -0.36
C ARG A 84 -3.50 -13.64 0.48
N ASP A 85 -4.44 -14.14 1.26
CA ASP A 85 -5.27 -13.34 2.16
C ASP A 85 -4.44 -12.57 3.16
N ARG A 86 -3.47 -13.25 3.80
CA ARG A 86 -2.51 -12.60 4.71
C ARG A 86 -1.73 -11.51 4.01
N TYR A 87 -1.23 -11.75 2.79
CA TYR A 87 -0.50 -10.73 2.04
C TYR A 87 -1.37 -9.48 1.79
N LEU A 88 -2.61 -9.66 1.32
CA LEU A 88 -3.53 -8.56 1.04
C LEU A 88 -3.90 -7.76 2.30
N GLU A 89 -4.18 -8.45 3.40
CA GLU A 89 -4.44 -7.81 4.69
C GLU A 89 -3.27 -6.93 5.14
N ASN A 90 -2.04 -7.38 4.89
CA ASN A 90 -0.84 -6.62 5.22
C ASN A 90 -0.62 -5.41 4.33
N CYS A 91 -0.85 -5.55 3.02
CA CYS A 91 -0.81 -4.41 2.11
C CYS A 91 -1.72 -3.29 2.61
N PHE A 92 -2.94 -3.65 3.02
CA PHE A 92 -3.89 -2.71 3.61
C PHE A 92 -3.37 -2.08 4.92
N LYS A 93 -2.87 -2.89 5.86
CA LYS A 93 -2.31 -2.38 7.14
C LYS A 93 -1.14 -1.41 6.93
N ILE A 94 -0.23 -1.72 6.00
CA ILE A 94 0.89 -0.85 5.67
C ILE A 94 0.41 0.46 5.07
N GLU A 95 -0.50 0.40 4.10
CA GLU A 95 -1.02 1.60 3.43
C GLU A 95 -1.68 2.54 4.43
N ASN A 96 -2.51 2.02 5.33
CA ASN A 96 -3.12 2.82 6.40
C ASN A 96 -2.06 3.44 7.32
N ARG A 97 -1.07 2.67 7.79
CA ARG A 97 0.01 3.22 8.64
C ARG A 97 0.82 4.30 7.93
N LEU A 98 1.09 4.14 6.63
CA LEU A 98 1.80 5.15 5.85
C LEU A 98 0.97 6.43 5.65
N GLN A 99 -0.36 6.32 5.56
CA GLN A 99 -1.27 7.46 5.50
C GLN A 99 -1.40 8.18 6.85
N GLU A 100 -1.51 7.45 7.97
CA GLU A 100 -1.49 8.04 9.33
C GLU A 100 -0.22 8.87 9.58
N ASN A 101 0.93 8.35 9.15
CA ASN A 101 2.22 9.03 9.25
C ASN A 101 2.36 10.23 8.30
N ALA A 102 1.43 10.45 7.37
CA ALA A 102 1.51 11.58 6.44
C ALA A 102 1.14 12.93 7.10
N GLY A 103 0.41 12.90 8.23
CA GLY A 103 -0.10 14.10 8.89
C GLY A 103 -1.01 14.96 7.99
N PRO A 104 -1.66 16.01 8.52
CA PRO A 104 -2.28 17.02 7.67
C PRO A 104 -1.16 17.60 6.79
N SER A 105 -1.39 17.56 5.48
CA SER A 105 -0.49 18.13 4.48
C SER A 105 -0.01 19.49 4.96
N GLU A 106 1.28 19.79 4.80
CA GLU A 106 1.82 21.11 5.15
C GLU A 106 1.09 22.26 4.45
N ALA A 107 0.34 21.97 3.37
CA ALA A 107 -0.58 22.90 2.73
C ALA A 107 -1.77 23.30 3.62
N GLU A 108 -2.28 22.40 4.46
CA GLU A 108 -3.42 22.64 5.37
C GLU A 108 -3.01 23.46 6.60
N LYS A 109 -1.72 23.41 6.98
CA LYS A 109 -1.17 24.18 8.12
C LYS A 109 -0.76 25.61 7.75
N ARG A 110 -0.62 25.92 6.45
CA ARG A 110 -0.30 27.27 5.99
C ARG A 110 -1.57 28.11 5.99
N LYS A 111 -1.83 28.81 7.10
CA LYS A 111 -2.73 29.97 7.12
C LYS A 111 -2.09 31.08 6.26
N PHE A 112 -2.41 31.11 4.98
CA PHE A 112 -2.05 32.24 4.13
C PHE A 112 -2.77 33.47 4.66
N LYS A 113 -2.01 34.48 5.11
CA LYS A 113 -2.58 35.79 5.40
C LYS A 113 -2.97 36.41 4.06
N LEU A 114 -4.28 36.53 3.81
CA LEU A 114 -4.75 37.31 2.67
C LEU A 114 -4.27 38.77 2.85
N PRO A 115 -3.74 39.42 1.79
CA PRO A 115 -3.53 40.85 1.81
C PRO A 115 -4.82 41.55 2.24
N LYS A 116 -4.74 42.57 3.09
CA LYS A 116 -5.91 43.36 3.44
C LYS A 116 -6.42 44.04 2.16
N ILE A 117 -7.57 43.60 1.67
CA ILE A 117 -8.27 44.27 0.57
C ILE A 117 -8.93 45.50 1.18
N GLU A 118 -8.35 46.68 0.93
CA GLU A 118 -8.98 47.94 1.27
C GLU A 118 -9.91 48.34 0.12
N LEU A 119 -11.19 47.99 0.26
CA LEU A 119 -12.21 48.49 -0.66
C LEU A 119 -12.33 50.01 -0.44
N LYS A 120 -11.93 50.80 -1.44
CA LYS A 120 -12.27 52.22 -1.46
C LYS A 120 -13.78 52.34 -1.35
N LYS A 121 -14.27 53.21 -0.46
CA LYS A 121 -15.71 53.45 -0.31
C LYS A 121 -16.13 54.51 -1.33
N PHE A 122 -17.15 54.21 -2.11
CA PHE A 122 -17.78 55.21 -2.95
C PHE A 122 -18.58 56.17 -2.06
N ASN A 123 -18.31 57.46 -2.17
CA ASN A 123 -18.93 58.53 -1.38
C ASN A 123 -20.32 58.95 -1.90
N GLY A 124 -20.77 58.38 -3.01
CA GLY A 124 -22.07 58.69 -3.62
C GLY A 124 -22.03 59.83 -4.65
N GLU A 125 -20.87 60.38 -4.98
CA GLU A 125 -20.76 61.48 -5.95
C GLU A 125 -20.93 60.96 -7.40
N PRO A 126 -21.98 61.36 -8.14
CA PRO A 126 -22.27 60.78 -9.46
C PRO A 126 -21.16 61.00 -10.49
N LYS A 127 -20.37 62.07 -10.36
CA LYS A 127 -19.23 62.37 -11.23
C LYS A 127 -18.06 61.40 -11.03
N GLU A 128 -17.94 60.85 -9.82
CA GLU A 128 -16.88 59.93 -9.45
C GLU A 128 -17.28 58.47 -9.69
N PHE A 129 -18.54 58.19 -10.02
CA PHE A 129 -19.07 56.83 -10.17
C PHE A 129 -18.29 56.01 -11.20
N LEU A 130 -18.10 56.53 -12.41
CA LEU A 130 -17.39 55.80 -13.48
C LEU A 130 -15.90 55.62 -13.13
N ALA A 131 -15.26 56.64 -12.59
CA ALA A 131 -13.86 56.58 -12.17
C ALA A 131 -13.65 55.58 -11.02
N PHE A 132 -14.60 55.51 -10.08
CA PHE A 132 -14.59 54.59 -8.96
C PHE A 132 -14.63 53.12 -9.42
N TRP A 133 -15.55 52.78 -10.34
CA TRP A 133 -15.68 51.40 -10.84
C TRP A 133 -14.59 50.99 -11.84
N SER A 134 -13.88 51.94 -12.44
CA SER A 134 -12.73 51.67 -13.31
C SER A 134 -11.44 51.29 -12.57
N GLN A 135 -11.43 51.37 -11.22
CA GLN A 135 -10.27 51.08 -10.37
C GLN A 135 -10.29 49.67 -9.74
N LEU A 136 -11.35 48.90 -9.97
CA LEU A 136 -11.48 47.48 -9.60
C LEU A 136 -10.85 46.59 -10.69
#